data_AF-A0A849WJU3-F1
#
_entry.id   AF-A0A849WJU3-F1
#
_cell.length_a   1.000
_cell.length_b   1.000
_cell.length_c   1.000
_cell.angle_alpha   90.00
_cell.angle_beta   90.00
_cell.angle_gamma   90.00
#
_symmetry.space_group_name_H-M   'P 1'
#
loop_
_entity.id
_entity.type
_entity.pdbx_description
1 polymer ?
#
loop_
_entity_poly.entity_id
_entity_poly.type
_entity_poly.pdbx_seq_one_letter_code
_entity_poly.pdbx_strand_id
1 'polypeptide(L)'
;MKINKKLIILAIFVLSLAVLSQVSVPEESSQIKNSRLTYSCYFSMKKIGVALLQYADQEGDGLYFPNDLSVLVKKQYLSCESCLFCGCQPEVSYHYFPGLRKDMPHNMAILMEKNAPHSSSRQKGEKTGFCLFLDFSGPYRILEGDDRFLIQDMQKALLVAKENDKEVLLKILDDSLQNERSKSMSLWKIRQLGIPVFSTNIPEYLYAQSPFLSKEAAYAVFPWNEKMASDVLYFSLYDSNYFIRKSAWEKLFSGTSNIGFISPGISKFTANKFLKKK
;
A
#
# COMPACT_ATOMS: atom_id res chain seq x y z
N MET A 1 -32.01 65.26 16.84
CA MET A 1 -31.71 64.37 15.70
C MET A 1 -32.99 63.69 15.23
N LYS A 2 -33.50 64.01 14.03
CA LYS A 2 -34.62 63.27 13.43
C LYS A 2 -34.06 61.98 12.85
N ILE A 3 -34.29 60.85 13.53
CA ILE A 3 -33.86 59.55 13.02
C ILE A 3 -34.67 59.28 11.74
N ASN A 4 -33.95 59.10 10.63
CA ASN A 4 -34.55 58.94 9.32
C ASN A 4 -35.19 57.54 9.23
N LYS A 5 -36.53 57.48 9.30
CA LYS A 5 -37.30 56.22 9.31
C LYS A 5 -36.94 55.29 8.13
N LYS A 6 -36.55 55.85 6.99
CA LYS A 6 -36.11 55.07 5.81
C LYS A 6 -34.82 54.28 6.07
N LEU A 7 -33.92 54.83 6.88
CA LEU A 7 -32.64 54.21 7.26
C LEU A 7 -32.85 53.06 8.24
N ILE A 8 -33.83 53.19 9.16
CA ILE A 8 -34.22 52.10 10.07
C ILE A 8 -34.84 50.95 9.27
N ILE A 9 -35.75 51.24 8.35
CA ILE A 9 -36.41 50.22 7.51
C ILE A 9 -35.37 49.47 6.65
N LEU A 10 -34.43 50.20 6.05
CA LEU A 10 -33.34 49.60 5.27
C LEU A 10 -32.44 48.71 6.15
N ALA A 11 -32.11 49.16 7.36
CA ALA A 11 -31.31 48.38 8.31
C ALA A 11 -32.02 47.09 8.73
N ILE A 12 -33.33 47.16 9.03
CA ILE A 12 -34.13 45.97 9.36
C ILE A 12 -34.18 45.00 8.17
N PHE A 13 -34.33 45.52 6.94
CA PHE A 13 -34.37 44.71 5.73
C PHE A 13 -33.03 43.99 5.45
N VAL A 14 -31.90 44.70 5.61
CA VAL A 14 -30.57 44.10 5.47
C VAL A 14 -30.30 43.07 6.56
N LEU A 15 -30.70 43.36 7.81
CA LEU A 15 -30.54 42.43 8.93
C LEU A 15 -31.36 41.15 8.72
N SER A 16 -32.60 41.29 8.24
CA SER A 16 -33.46 40.14 7.95
C SER A 16 -32.98 39.32 6.75
N LEU A 17 -32.45 39.95 5.70
CA LEU A 17 -31.74 39.26 4.62
C LEU A 17 -30.50 38.51 5.10
N ALA A 18 -29.70 39.11 6.00
CA ALA A 18 -28.52 38.47 6.56
C ALA A 18 -28.91 37.24 7.41
N VAL A 19 -29.94 37.37 8.26
CA VAL A 19 -30.46 36.24 9.04
C VAL A 19 -31.04 35.15 8.13
N LEU A 20 -31.85 35.50 7.12
CA LEU A 20 -32.39 34.55 6.15
C LEU A 20 -31.28 33.83 5.37
N SER A 21 -30.19 34.52 5.04
CA SER A 21 -29.03 33.90 4.37
C SER A 21 -28.29 32.88 5.24
N GLN A 22 -28.31 33.03 6.57
CA GLN A 22 -27.73 32.05 7.50
C GLN A 22 -28.67 30.88 7.82
N VAL A 23 -29.99 31.10 7.76
CA VAL A 23 -31.00 30.04 7.98
C VAL A 23 -31.15 29.15 6.73
N SER A 24 -30.72 29.63 5.55
CA SER A 24 -30.90 28.95 4.27
C SER A 24 -29.66 28.19 3.78
N VAL A 25 -28.70 27.86 4.65
CA VAL A 25 -27.66 26.89 4.29
C VAL A 25 -28.35 25.53 4.22
N PRO A 26 -28.49 24.91 3.02
CA PRO A 26 -29.12 23.60 2.93
C PRO A 26 -28.32 22.64 3.80
N GLU A 27 -28.98 21.91 4.70
CA GLU A 27 -28.32 20.80 5.39
C GLU A 27 -27.69 19.90 4.34
N GLU A 28 -26.37 19.72 4.43
CA GLU A 28 -25.64 18.84 3.54
C GLU A 28 -26.27 17.45 3.65
N SER A 29 -26.71 16.88 2.52
CA SER A 29 -27.30 15.55 2.54
C SER A 29 -26.30 14.55 3.12
N SER A 30 -26.80 13.57 3.88
CA SER A 30 -25.95 12.56 4.53
C SER A 30 -25.03 11.83 3.54
N GLN A 31 -25.44 11.70 2.28
CA GLN A 31 -24.65 11.12 1.20
C GLN A 31 -23.44 11.99 0.80
N ILE A 32 -23.63 13.31 0.67
CA ILE A 32 -22.54 14.23 0.30
C ILE A 32 -21.53 14.30 1.45
N LYS A 33 -22.02 14.40 2.70
CA LYS A 33 -21.18 14.39 3.89
C LYS A 33 -20.33 13.12 3.97
N ASN A 34 -20.94 11.95 3.81
CA ASN A 34 -20.23 10.67 3.83
C ASN A 34 -19.17 10.59 2.71
N SER A 35 -19.53 10.97 1.48
CA SER A 35 -18.60 11.01 0.35
C SER A 35 -17.37 11.87 0.65
N ARG A 36 -17.57 13.10 1.15
CA ARG A 36 -16.49 14.01 1.53
C ARG A 36 -15.57 13.42 2.60
N LEU A 37 -16.13 12.81 3.63
CA LEU A 37 -15.34 12.19 4.71
C LEU A 37 -14.56 10.97 4.22
N THR A 38 -15.15 10.14 3.36
CA THR A 38 -14.46 9.02 2.70
C THR A 38 -13.27 9.51 1.86
N TYR A 39 -13.46 10.57 1.06
CA TYR A 39 -12.35 11.18 0.31
C TYR A 39 -11.28 11.74 1.23
N SER A 40 -11.67 12.42 2.32
CA SER A 40 -10.73 12.95 3.30
C SER A 40 -9.84 11.84 3.87
N CYS A 41 -10.42 10.70 4.23
CA CYS A 41 -9.65 9.57 4.78
C CYS A 41 -8.67 8.99 3.76
N TYR A 42 -9.12 8.79 2.53
CA TYR A 42 -8.27 8.31 1.43
C TYR A 42 -7.05 9.24 1.22
N PHE A 43 -7.27 10.55 1.16
CA PHE A 43 -6.19 11.52 0.98
C PHE A 43 -5.30 11.65 2.21
N SER A 44 -5.84 11.57 3.43
CA SER A 44 -5.05 11.56 4.67
C SER A 44 -4.09 10.38 4.72
N MET A 45 -4.55 9.15 4.45
CA MET A 45 -3.68 7.98 4.40
C MET A 45 -2.59 8.10 3.33
N LYS A 46 -2.93 8.65 2.15
CA LYS A 46 -1.94 8.91 1.09
C LYS A 46 -0.88 9.92 1.54
N LYS A 47 -1.28 11.00 2.22
CA LYS A 47 -0.34 11.99 2.79
C LYS A 47 0.58 11.36 3.83
N ILE A 48 0.04 10.51 4.71
CA ILE A 48 0.87 9.74 5.66
C ILE A 48 1.86 8.86 4.91
N GLY A 49 1.42 8.15 3.86
CA GLY A 49 2.32 7.33 3.03
C GLY A 49 3.49 8.12 2.43
N VAL A 50 3.22 9.31 1.89
CA VAL A 50 4.27 10.20 1.37
C VAL A 50 5.22 10.67 2.49
N ALA A 51 4.68 11.07 3.63
CA ALA A 51 5.47 11.50 4.79
C ALA A 51 6.37 10.37 5.32
N LEU A 52 5.88 9.12 5.34
CA LEU A 52 6.66 7.94 5.72
C LEU A 52 7.83 7.70 4.76
N LEU A 53 7.62 7.85 3.45
CA LEU A 53 8.68 7.71 2.45
C LEU A 53 9.72 8.82 2.60
N GLN A 54 9.29 10.07 2.79
CA GLN A 54 10.19 11.21 3.03
C GLN A 54 11.02 11.01 4.30
N TYR A 55 10.39 10.58 5.39
CA TYR A 55 11.11 10.27 6.64
C TYR A 55 12.14 9.17 6.42
N ALA A 56 11.76 8.08 5.76
CA ALA A 56 12.68 6.96 5.52
C ALA A 56 13.90 7.40 4.70
N ASP A 57 13.71 8.25 3.68
CA ASP A 57 14.78 8.76 2.83
C ASP A 57 15.72 9.74 3.56
N GLN A 58 15.20 10.54 4.49
CA GLN A 58 15.96 11.62 5.15
C GLN A 58 16.53 11.24 6.51
N GLU A 59 15.81 10.45 7.32
CA GLU A 59 16.16 10.11 8.70
C GLU A 59 16.17 8.60 8.98
N GLY A 60 15.56 7.80 8.12
CA GLY A 60 15.45 6.34 8.29
C GLY A 60 16.47 5.54 7.48
N ASP A 61 17.65 6.08 7.18
CA ASP A 61 18.70 5.41 6.40
C ASP A 61 18.23 4.85 5.04
N GLY A 62 17.26 5.53 4.41
CA GLY A 62 16.64 5.11 3.16
C GLY A 62 15.63 3.96 3.27
N LEU A 63 15.40 3.43 4.48
CA LEU A 63 14.81 2.11 4.68
C LEU A 63 13.76 2.03 5.79
N TYR A 64 14.01 2.65 6.93
CA TYR A 64 13.24 2.49 8.16
C TYR A 64 12.14 3.53 8.29
N PHE A 65 10.94 3.08 8.64
CA PHE A 65 9.86 3.96 9.06
C PHE A 65 9.97 4.28 10.56
N PRO A 66 9.35 5.37 11.05
CA PRO A 66 9.36 5.66 12.47
C PRO A 66 8.52 4.62 13.22
N ASN A 67 8.89 4.31 14.46
CA ASN A 67 8.09 3.41 15.32
C ASN A 67 6.78 4.04 15.80
N ASP A 68 6.66 5.37 15.70
CA ASP A 68 5.47 6.14 16.10
C ASP A 68 5.17 7.21 15.02
N LEU A 69 3.92 7.24 14.54
CA LEU A 69 3.47 8.22 13.55
C LEU A 69 3.50 9.66 14.08
N SER A 70 3.47 9.88 15.40
CA SER A 70 3.57 11.23 15.97
C SER A 70 4.89 11.92 15.59
N VAL A 71 5.93 11.14 15.28
CA VAL A 71 7.23 11.64 14.81
C VAL A 71 7.07 12.43 13.51
N LEU A 72 6.18 12.00 12.60
CA LEU A 72 5.96 12.69 11.33
C LEU A 72 5.41 14.11 11.52
N VAL A 73 4.62 14.33 12.57
CA VAL A 73 4.11 15.67 12.92
C VAL A 73 5.18 16.48 13.64
N LYS A 74 5.86 15.90 14.63
CA LYS A 74 6.94 16.56 15.39
C LYS A 74 8.08 17.03 14.50
N LYS A 75 8.38 16.27 13.45
CA LYS A 75 9.41 16.55 12.44
C LYS A 75 8.88 17.31 11.21
N GLN A 76 7.61 17.73 11.23
CA GLN A 76 6.98 18.57 10.20
C GLN A 76 6.86 17.92 8.80
N TYR A 77 6.92 16.59 8.69
CA TYR A 77 6.51 15.88 7.46
C TYR A 77 4.98 15.89 7.28
N LEU A 78 4.23 16.05 8.38
CA LEU A 78 2.79 16.28 8.39
C LEU A 78 2.48 17.60 9.09
N SER A 79 1.45 18.29 8.60
CA SER A 79 1.08 19.64 9.09
C SER A 79 0.44 19.64 10.48
N CYS A 80 -0.23 18.55 10.87
CA CYS A 80 -0.97 18.48 12.13
C CYS A 80 -1.34 17.03 12.49
N GLU A 81 -1.68 16.81 13.77
CA GLU A 81 -2.09 15.50 14.28
C GLU A 81 -3.40 14.99 13.68
N SER A 82 -4.32 15.86 13.27
CA SER A 82 -5.60 15.46 12.67
C SER A 82 -5.45 14.60 11.42
N CYS A 83 -4.28 14.63 10.76
CA CYS A 83 -3.97 13.74 9.64
C CYS A 83 -3.92 12.26 10.05
N LEU A 84 -3.69 11.95 11.33
CA LEU A 84 -3.54 10.60 11.87
C LEU A 84 -4.86 9.93 12.27
N PHE A 85 -5.99 10.61 12.07
CA PHE A 85 -7.32 10.16 12.48
C PHE A 85 -8.25 10.00 11.29
N CYS A 86 -9.23 9.10 11.45
CA CYS A 86 -10.29 8.92 10.47
C CYS A 86 -11.21 10.15 10.47
N GLY A 87 -11.52 10.72 9.30
CA GLY A 87 -12.47 11.81 9.19
C GLY A 87 -13.90 11.44 9.63
N CYS A 88 -14.28 10.16 9.52
CA CYS A 88 -15.57 9.65 10.01
C CYS A 88 -15.58 9.39 11.53
N GLN A 89 -14.40 9.24 12.14
CA GLN A 89 -14.22 8.97 13.57
C GLN A 89 -12.99 9.74 14.07
N PRO A 90 -13.09 11.07 14.26
CA PRO A 90 -11.94 11.92 14.59
C PRO A 90 -11.24 11.55 15.91
N GLU A 91 -11.95 10.86 16.80
CA GLU A 91 -11.45 10.32 18.05
C GLU A 91 -10.68 8.99 17.90
N VAL A 92 -10.78 8.34 16.73
CA VAL A 92 -10.14 7.05 16.45
C VAL A 92 -8.95 7.25 15.51
N SER A 93 -7.75 7.07 16.05
CA SER A 93 -6.53 7.06 15.25
C SER A 93 -6.48 5.83 14.35
N TYR A 94 -5.86 6.00 13.18
CA TYR A 94 -5.53 4.89 12.31
C TYR A 94 -4.68 3.84 13.06
N HIS A 95 -4.90 2.57 12.78
CA HIS A 95 -4.05 1.49 13.30
C HIS A 95 -2.76 1.44 12.46
N TYR A 96 -1.64 1.76 13.10
CA TYR A 96 -0.30 1.72 12.50
C TYR A 96 0.43 0.44 12.90
N PHE A 97 1.13 -0.18 11.94
CA PHE A 97 1.96 -1.36 12.18
C PHE A 97 3.44 -0.95 12.26
N PRO A 98 4.02 -0.77 13.46
CA PRO A 98 5.41 -0.36 13.62
C PRO A 98 6.39 -1.49 13.28
N GLY A 99 7.65 -1.13 13.05
CA GLY A 99 8.73 -2.07 12.76
C GLY A 99 8.82 -2.53 11.30
N LEU A 100 7.98 -1.98 10.43
CA LEU A 100 8.08 -2.19 8.97
C LEU A 100 9.25 -1.41 8.36
N ARG A 101 9.77 -1.91 7.24
CA ARG A 101 10.81 -1.29 6.41
C ARG A 101 10.35 -1.19 4.95
N LYS A 102 10.91 -0.26 4.18
CA LYS A 102 10.60 -0.05 2.76
C LYS A 102 10.87 -1.27 1.88
N ASP A 103 11.80 -2.13 2.26
CA ASP A 103 12.22 -3.30 1.47
C ASP A 103 11.47 -4.59 1.83
N MET A 104 10.57 -4.53 2.83
CA MET A 104 9.69 -5.63 3.20
C MET A 104 8.62 -5.89 2.13
N PRO A 105 7.93 -7.05 2.18
CA PRO A 105 6.95 -7.42 1.17
C PRO A 105 5.85 -6.39 0.95
N HIS A 106 5.51 -6.20 -0.33
CA HIS A 106 4.54 -5.19 -0.76
C HIS A 106 3.12 -5.37 -0.19
N ASN A 107 2.74 -6.60 0.19
CA ASN A 107 1.42 -6.92 0.75
C ASN A 107 1.31 -6.70 2.28
N MET A 108 2.33 -6.12 2.91
CA MET A 108 2.27 -5.73 4.32
C MET A 108 1.48 -4.43 4.48
N ALA A 109 0.49 -4.44 5.37
CA ALA A 109 -0.27 -3.25 5.72
C ALA A 109 0.58 -2.34 6.62
N ILE A 110 0.68 -1.07 6.27
CA ILE A 110 1.37 -0.05 7.06
C ILE A 110 0.39 0.61 8.04
N LEU A 111 -0.79 0.93 7.52
CA LEU A 111 -1.78 1.76 8.18
C LEU A 111 -3.17 1.31 7.77
N MET A 112 -4.12 1.28 8.69
CA MET A 112 -5.52 0.96 8.37
C MET A 112 -6.53 1.69 9.25
N GLU A 113 -7.74 1.80 8.75
CA GLU A 113 -8.91 2.19 9.54
C GLU A 113 -9.41 1.03 10.38
N LYS A 114 -9.89 1.34 11.59
CA LYS A 114 -10.52 0.37 12.48
C LYS A 114 -12.03 0.37 12.26
N ASN A 115 -12.69 -0.78 12.42
CA ASN A 115 -14.15 -0.89 12.43
C ASN A 115 -14.87 -0.41 11.15
N ALA A 116 -14.18 -0.33 10.01
CA ALA A 116 -14.76 -0.04 8.70
C ALA A 116 -15.79 1.12 8.70
N PRO A 117 -15.36 2.38 8.95
CA PRO A 117 -16.28 3.46 9.30
C PRO A 117 -17.11 4.00 8.12
N HIS A 118 -16.80 3.61 6.88
CA HIS A 118 -17.44 4.15 5.68
C HIS A 118 -18.58 3.27 5.19
N SER A 119 -19.72 3.86 4.87
CA SER A 119 -20.78 3.14 4.15
C SER A 119 -20.33 2.80 2.74
N SER A 120 -20.53 1.55 2.33
CA SER A 120 -20.24 1.10 0.98
C SER A 120 -21.20 1.71 -0.02
N SER A 121 -20.68 2.06 -1.20
CA SER A 121 -21.49 2.44 -2.36
C SER A 121 -22.06 1.23 -3.10
N ARG A 122 -21.62 -0.01 -2.79
CA ARG A 122 -22.01 -1.23 -3.50
C ARG A 122 -23.28 -1.84 -2.95
N GLN A 123 -23.41 -1.90 -1.62
CA GLN A 123 -24.55 -2.51 -0.97
C GLN A 123 -25.01 -1.70 0.25
N LYS A 124 -26.32 -1.52 0.38
CA LYS A 124 -26.92 -0.81 1.52
C LYS A 124 -26.65 -1.59 2.81
N GLY A 125 -26.08 -0.91 3.80
CA GLY A 125 -25.74 -1.49 5.11
C GLY A 125 -24.35 -2.13 5.17
N GLU A 126 -23.67 -2.30 4.05
CA GLU A 126 -22.27 -2.75 4.03
C GLU A 126 -21.36 -1.61 4.46
N LYS A 127 -20.39 -1.93 5.31
CA LYS A 127 -19.39 -1.02 5.84
C LYS A 127 -18.00 -1.41 5.37
N THR A 128 -17.18 -0.39 5.11
CA THR A 128 -15.83 -0.53 4.56
C THR A 128 -14.85 0.40 5.26
N GLY A 129 -13.60 -0.02 5.35
CA GLY A 129 -12.47 0.80 5.78
C GLY A 129 -11.41 0.88 4.69
N PHE A 130 -10.38 1.68 4.93
CA PHE A 130 -9.20 1.77 4.09
C PHE A 130 -7.96 1.17 4.76
N CYS A 131 -7.08 0.58 3.95
CA CYS A 131 -5.80 0.03 4.34
C CYS A 131 -4.71 0.47 3.33
N LEU A 132 -3.60 1.02 3.81
CA LEU A 132 -2.43 1.35 2.99
C LEU A 132 -1.38 0.24 3.14
N PHE A 133 -0.93 -0.33 2.02
CA PHE A 133 0.13 -1.34 1.98
C PHE A 133 1.50 -0.76 1.59
N LEU A 134 2.57 -1.54 1.78
CA LEU A 134 3.97 -1.18 1.47
C LEU A 134 4.25 -0.93 -0.01
N ASP A 135 3.34 -1.23 -0.92
CA ASP A 135 3.45 -0.84 -2.32
C ASP A 135 3.10 0.64 -2.58
N PHE A 136 2.49 1.32 -1.60
CA PHE A 136 2.02 2.70 -1.68
C PHE A 136 1.14 3.01 -2.91
N SER A 137 0.56 1.98 -3.56
CA SER A 137 -0.24 2.14 -4.79
C SER A 137 -1.55 2.87 -4.53
N GLY A 138 -2.01 2.84 -3.28
CA GLY A 138 -3.08 3.65 -2.73
C GLY A 138 -3.76 2.94 -1.56
N PRO A 139 -4.65 3.62 -0.83
CA PRO A 139 -5.50 2.96 0.14
C PRO A 139 -6.48 1.97 -0.53
N TYR A 140 -6.43 0.72 -0.11
CA TYR A 140 -7.31 -0.38 -0.50
C TYR A 140 -8.53 -0.44 0.41
N ARG A 141 -9.67 -0.86 -0.12
CA ARG A 141 -10.87 -1.07 0.69
C ARG A 141 -10.81 -2.42 1.40
N ILE A 142 -11.21 -2.43 2.67
CA ILE A 142 -11.41 -3.62 3.50
C ILE A 142 -12.86 -3.66 3.98
N LEU A 143 -13.46 -4.84 4.08
CA LEU A 143 -14.82 -4.98 4.60
C LEU A 143 -14.83 -4.96 6.14
N GLU A 144 -15.97 -4.64 6.72
CA GLU A 144 -16.18 -4.79 8.17
C GLU A 144 -15.96 -6.25 8.60
N GLY A 145 -15.13 -6.48 9.61
CA GLY A 145 -14.76 -7.81 10.09
C GLY A 145 -13.43 -8.34 9.52
N ASP A 146 -13.08 -7.96 8.29
CA ASP A 146 -11.80 -8.31 7.67
C ASP A 146 -10.61 -7.63 8.35
N ASP A 147 -10.87 -6.49 9.02
CA ASP A 147 -9.89 -5.73 9.77
C ASP A 147 -9.21 -6.56 10.86
N ARG A 148 -9.96 -7.42 11.55
CA ARG A 148 -9.42 -8.29 12.61
C ARG A 148 -8.48 -9.36 12.05
N PHE A 149 -8.86 -9.98 10.93
CA PHE A 149 -8.03 -10.99 10.27
C PHE A 149 -6.74 -10.36 9.74
N LEU A 150 -6.84 -9.16 9.15
CA LEU A 150 -5.68 -8.41 8.67
C LEU A 150 -4.71 -8.09 9.81
N ILE A 151 -5.20 -7.61 10.97
CA ILE A 151 -4.37 -7.31 12.13
C ILE A 151 -3.65 -8.59 12.62
N GLN A 152 -4.36 -9.71 12.73
CA GLN A 152 -3.79 -10.98 13.17
C GLN A 152 -2.72 -11.49 12.19
N ASP A 153 -2.98 -11.42 10.90
CA ASP A 153 -2.03 -11.82 9.86
C ASP A 153 -0.77 -10.96 9.88
N MET A 154 -0.94 -9.64 10.04
CA MET A 154 0.18 -8.71 10.16
C MET A 154 1.01 -8.97 11.42
N GLN A 155 0.38 -9.26 12.56
CA GLN A 155 1.09 -9.62 13.78
C GLN A 155 1.94 -10.88 13.60
N LYS A 156 1.38 -11.91 12.95
CA LYS A 156 2.14 -13.13 12.62
C LYS A 156 3.31 -12.82 11.69
N ALA A 157 3.09 -12.05 10.62
CA ALA A 157 4.16 -11.67 9.71
C ALA A 157 5.28 -10.87 10.41
N LEU A 158 4.94 -9.93 11.30
CA LEU A 158 5.92 -9.16 12.07
C LEU A 158 6.73 -10.02 13.07
N LEU A 159 6.18 -11.14 13.55
CA LEU A 159 6.95 -12.14 14.30
C LEU A 159 7.95 -12.84 13.38
N VAL A 160 7.54 -13.24 12.17
CA VAL A 160 8.46 -13.83 11.17
C VAL A 160 9.60 -12.88 10.81
N ALA A 161 9.34 -11.57 10.73
CA ALA A 161 10.39 -10.58 10.43
C ALA A 161 11.55 -10.57 11.43
N LYS A 162 11.30 -11.04 12.67
CA LYS A 162 12.28 -11.14 13.76
C LYS A 162 12.99 -12.50 13.80
N GLU A 163 12.50 -13.49 13.06
CA GLU A 163 13.05 -14.85 13.06
C GLU A 163 14.32 -14.93 12.22
N ASN A 164 15.38 -15.55 12.75
CA ASN A 164 16.64 -15.76 12.05
C ASN A 164 16.96 -17.25 11.83
N ASP A 165 16.19 -18.16 12.41
CA ASP A 165 16.33 -19.59 12.22
C ASP A 165 15.82 -20.00 10.82
N LYS A 166 16.75 -20.53 10.03
CA LYS A 166 16.48 -21.03 8.67
C LYS A 166 15.37 -22.08 8.64
N GLU A 167 15.40 -23.06 9.53
CA GLU A 167 14.47 -24.21 9.51
C GLU A 167 13.06 -23.75 9.88
N VAL A 168 12.94 -22.80 10.81
CA VAL A 168 11.65 -22.17 11.14
C VAL A 168 11.09 -21.42 9.94
N LEU A 169 11.91 -20.61 9.27
CA LEU A 169 11.51 -19.84 8.09
C LEU A 169 11.05 -20.75 6.94
N LEU A 170 11.79 -21.83 6.67
CA LEU A 170 11.42 -22.81 5.65
C LEU A 170 10.11 -23.53 6.01
N LYS A 171 9.95 -23.96 7.26
CA LYS A 171 8.71 -24.58 7.73
C LYS A 171 7.48 -23.67 7.55
N ILE A 172 7.64 -22.36 7.74
CA ILE A 172 6.55 -21.39 7.52
C ILE A 172 6.11 -21.36 6.04
N LEU A 173 7.05 -21.51 5.10
CA LEU A 173 6.71 -21.59 3.69
C LEU A 173 5.89 -22.85 3.41
N ASP A 174 6.40 -23.99 3.87
CA ASP A 174 5.86 -25.32 3.57
C ASP A 174 4.50 -25.59 4.22
N ASP A 175 4.19 -24.90 5.33
CA ASP A 175 2.94 -25.06 6.06
C ASP A 175 1.75 -24.42 5.30
N SER A 176 0.79 -25.25 4.88
CA SER A 176 -0.40 -24.82 4.15
C SER A 176 -1.37 -23.98 4.99
N LEU A 177 -1.26 -24.03 6.33
CA LEU A 177 -2.08 -23.26 7.25
C LEU A 177 -1.54 -21.84 7.49
N GLN A 178 -0.32 -21.54 7.02
CA GLN A 178 0.25 -20.21 7.15
C GLN A 178 -0.39 -19.24 6.15
N ASN A 179 -0.70 -18.04 6.64
CA ASN A 179 -1.22 -16.99 5.78
C ASN A 179 -0.15 -16.48 4.80
N GLU A 180 -0.62 -15.89 3.71
CA GLU A 180 0.21 -15.39 2.61
C GLU A 180 1.23 -14.33 3.06
N ARG A 181 0.88 -13.50 4.05
CA ARG A 181 1.74 -12.44 4.58
C ARG A 181 2.94 -13.01 5.34
N SER A 182 2.71 -14.02 6.17
CA SER A 182 3.77 -14.76 6.87
C SER A 182 4.71 -15.44 5.88
N LYS A 183 4.17 -16.05 4.81
CA LYS A 183 4.99 -16.66 3.75
C LYS A 183 5.81 -15.62 2.98
N SER A 184 5.19 -14.50 2.60
CA SER A 184 5.86 -13.38 1.93
C SER A 184 6.98 -12.82 2.80
N MET A 185 6.74 -12.64 4.09
CA MET A 185 7.75 -12.17 5.04
C MET A 185 8.88 -13.19 5.24
N SER A 186 8.56 -14.49 5.26
CA SER A 186 9.59 -15.55 5.33
C SER A 186 10.50 -15.51 4.10
N LEU A 187 9.95 -15.42 2.89
CA LEU A 187 10.74 -15.26 1.65
C LEU A 187 11.64 -14.02 1.69
N TRP A 188 11.10 -12.88 2.14
CA TRP A 188 11.88 -11.66 2.33
C TRP A 188 13.02 -11.85 3.33
N LYS A 189 12.75 -12.50 4.47
CA LYS A 189 13.72 -12.70 5.53
C LYS A 189 14.84 -13.66 5.12
N ILE A 190 14.49 -14.76 4.45
CA ILE A 190 15.42 -15.70 3.82
C ILE A 190 16.39 -14.97 2.88
N ARG A 191 15.86 -14.10 2.01
CA ARG A 191 16.66 -13.27 1.10
C ARG A 191 17.61 -12.35 1.85
N GLN A 192 17.14 -11.68 2.90
CA GLN A 192 17.96 -10.78 3.73
C GLN A 192 19.10 -11.51 4.45
N LEU A 193 18.85 -12.74 4.90
CA LEU A 193 19.85 -13.57 5.58
C LEU A 193 20.82 -14.26 4.61
N GLY A 194 20.62 -14.10 3.29
CA GLY A 194 21.45 -14.76 2.27
C GLY A 194 21.35 -16.29 2.33
N ILE A 195 20.24 -16.83 2.84
CA ILE A 195 20.06 -18.28 2.96
C ILE A 195 19.85 -18.83 1.54
N PRO A 196 20.71 -19.73 1.06
CA PRO A 196 20.56 -20.34 -0.25
C PRO A 196 19.41 -21.35 -0.19
N VAL A 197 18.21 -20.94 -0.62
CA VAL A 197 17.04 -21.83 -0.69
C VAL A 197 16.96 -22.41 -2.09
N PHE A 198 17.90 -23.30 -2.37
CA PHE A 198 17.80 -24.21 -3.52
C PHE A 198 16.94 -25.44 -3.19
N SER A 199 16.52 -25.62 -1.94
CA SER A 199 15.70 -26.75 -1.52
C SER A 199 14.21 -26.46 -1.66
N THR A 200 13.72 -26.85 -2.84
CA THR A 200 12.47 -27.52 -3.16
C THR A 200 11.14 -26.78 -3.32
N ASN A 201 10.82 -25.64 -2.69
CA ASN A 201 9.45 -25.07 -2.85
C ASN A 201 9.36 -23.64 -3.44
N ILE A 202 10.48 -22.92 -3.59
CA ILE A 202 10.47 -21.58 -4.19
C ILE A 202 9.94 -21.55 -5.64
N PRO A 203 10.32 -22.51 -6.53
CA PRO A 203 9.73 -22.57 -7.86
C PRO A 203 8.21 -22.69 -7.87
N GLU A 204 7.61 -23.37 -6.88
CA GLU A 204 6.16 -23.47 -6.76
C GLU A 204 5.51 -22.13 -6.39
N TYR A 205 6.15 -21.36 -5.52
CA TYR A 205 5.64 -20.02 -5.16
C TYR A 205 5.72 -19.02 -6.30
N LEU A 206 6.65 -19.16 -7.26
CA LEU A 206 6.63 -18.35 -8.48
C LEU A 206 5.29 -18.46 -9.21
N TYR A 207 4.67 -19.64 -9.17
CA TYR A 207 3.38 -19.92 -9.80
C TYR A 207 2.22 -19.88 -8.79
N ALA A 208 2.41 -19.32 -7.60
CA ALA A 208 1.34 -19.14 -6.64
C ALA A 208 0.22 -18.27 -7.26
N GLN A 209 -1.04 -18.66 -7.03
CA GLN A 209 -2.20 -17.86 -7.46
C GLN A 209 -2.17 -16.45 -6.87
N SER A 210 -1.57 -16.31 -5.68
CA SER A 210 -1.35 -15.02 -5.06
C SER A 210 -0.28 -14.23 -5.82
N PRO A 211 -0.61 -13.07 -6.42
CA PRO A 211 0.36 -12.25 -7.14
C PRO A 211 1.44 -11.66 -6.21
N PHE A 212 1.15 -11.49 -4.92
CA PHE A 212 2.12 -10.95 -3.96
C PHE A 212 3.16 -12.00 -3.58
N LEU A 213 2.72 -13.18 -3.14
CA LEU A 213 3.60 -14.31 -2.84
C LEU A 213 4.49 -14.67 -4.04
N SER A 214 3.92 -14.66 -5.24
CA SER A 214 4.64 -14.91 -6.47
C SER A 214 5.69 -13.84 -6.80
N LYS A 215 5.36 -12.56 -6.60
CA LYS A 215 6.32 -11.45 -6.71
C LYS A 215 7.46 -11.58 -5.70
N GLU A 216 7.17 -11.93 -4.45
CA GLU A 216 8.20 -12.12 -3.42
C GLU A 216 9.05 -13.38 -3.65
N ALA A 217 8.46 -14.44 -4.20
CA ALA A 217 9.21 -15.63 -4.61
C ALA A 217 10.19 -15.30 -5.74
N ALA A 218 9.76 -14.50 -6.73
CA ALA A 218 10.66 -14.00 -7.77
C ALA A 218 11.81 -13.20 -7.16
N TYR A 219 11.51 -12.39 -6.13
CA TYR A 219 12.53 -11.68 -5.37
C TYR A 219 13.56 -12.58 -4.65
N ALA A 220 13.11 -13.72 -4.13
CA ALA A 220 13.96 -14.69 -3.44
C ALA A 220 14.82 -15.56 -4.38
N VAL A 221 14.45 -15.64 -5.66
CA VAL A 221 15.24 -16.31 -6.72
C VAL A 221 16.42 -15.45 -7.19
N PHE A 222 16.34 -14.11 -7.07
CA PHE A 222 17.37 -13.20 -7.57
C PHE A 222 18.81 -13.36 -7.01
N PRO A 223 19.04 -13.84 -5.77
CA PRO A 223 20.39 -14.11 -5.26
C PRO A 223 21.00 -15.43 -5.73
N TRP A 224 20.30 -16.24 -6.55
CA TRP A 224 20.81 -17.53 -7.00
C TRP A 224 22.00 -17.37 -7.96
N ASN A 225 22.88 -18.39 -8.04
CA ASN A 225 23.99 -18.42 -9.00
C ASN A 225 23.47 -18.10 -10.42
N GLU A 226 24.13 -17.16 -11.10
CA GLU A 226 23.74 -16.59 -12.40
C GLU A 226 23.32 -17.65 -13.41
N LYS A 227 24.03 -18.78 -13.50
CA LYS A 227 23.69 -19.86 -14.44
C LYS A 227 22.35 -20.55 -14.12
N MET A 228 22.00 -20.67 -12.84
CA MET A 228 20.75 -21.31 -12.39
C MET A 228 19.59 -20.32 -12.30
N ALA A 229 19.88 -19.08 -11.90
CA ALA A 229 18.90 -18.00 -11.89
C ALA A 229 18.45 -17.65 -13.32
N SER A 230 19.37 -17.65 -14.29
CA SER A 230 19.10 -17.26 -15.67
C SER A 230 17.95 -18.07 -16.27
N ASP A 231 17.95 -19.40 -16.17
CA ASP A 231 16.90 -20.22 -16.78
C ASP A 231 15.52 -19.91 -16.20
N VAL A 232 15.43 -19.87 -14.87
CA VAL A 232 14.18 -19.53 -14.17
C VAL A 232 13.72 -18.10 -14.52
N LEU A 233 14.63 -17.13 -14.51
CA LEU A 233 14.34 -15.73 -14.83
C LEU A 233 13.95 -15.54 -16.30
N TYR A 234 14.57 -16.26 -17.23
CA TYR A 234 14.20 -16.25 -18.65
C TYR A 234 12.80 -16.82 -18.84
N PHE A 235 12.42 -17.89 -18.13
CA PHE A 235 11.04 -18.37 -18.13
C PHE A 235 10.07 -17.36 -17.50
N SER A 236 10.48 -16.70 -16.41
CA SER A 236 9.71 -15.64 -15.75
C SER A 236 9.47 -14.40 -16.62
N LEU A 237 10.29 -14.14 -17.66
CA LEU A 237 9.99 -13.09 -18.67
C LEU A 237 8.73 -13.38 -19.49
N TYR A 238 8.33 -14.65 -19.61
CA TYR A 238 7.12 -15.07 -20.32
C TYR A 238 5.93 -15.28 -19.39
N ASP A 239 6.08 -15.01 -18.10
CA ASP A 239 5.02 -15.20 -17.12
C ASP A 239 3.82 -14.29 -17.42
N SER A 240 2.60 -14.75 -17.15
CA SER A 240 1.38 -13.95 -17.31
C SER A 240 1.32 -12.74 -16.35
N ASN A 241 1.99 -12.83 -15.20
CA ASN A 241 2.06 -11.81 -14.18
C ASN A 241 3.10 -10.74 -14.54
N TYR A 242 2.62 -9.50 -14.76
CA TYR A 242 3.45 -8.36 -15.11
C TYR A 242 4.57 -8.07 -14.10
N PHE A 243 4.32 -8.26 -12.80
CA PHE A 243 5.31 -7.93 -11.77
C PHE A 243 6.48 -8.93 -11.78
N ILE A 244 6.19 -10.21 -12.03
CA ILE A 244 7.23 -11.23 -12.23
C ILE A 244 8.07 -10.88 -13.45
N ARG A 245 7.43 -10.56 -14.59
CA ARG A 245 8.14 -10.15 -15.80
C ARG A 245 9.03 -8.92 -15.57
N LYS A 246 8.48 -7.90 -14.90
CA LYS A 246 9.20 -6.65 -14.61
C LYS A 246 10.41 -6.91 -13.73
N SER A 247 10.25 -7.62 -12.62
CA SER A 247 11.36 -7.91 -11.71
C SER A 247 12.43 -8.80 -12.38
N ALA A 248 12.02 -9.80 -13.18
CA ALA A 248 12.93 -10.62 -13.97
C ALA A 248 13.72 -9.79 -15.00
N TRP A 249 13.04 -8.87 -15.70
CA TRP A 249 13.65 -7.95 -16.65
C TRP A 249 14.66 -7.02 -15.98
N GLU A 250 14.27 -6.32 -14.90
CA GLU A 250 15.15 -5.41 -14.20
C GLU A 250 16.44 -6.11 -13.77
N LYS A 251 16.37 -7.36 -13.30
CA LYS A 251 17.58 -8.09 -12.89
C LYS A 251 18.44 -8.54 -14.07
N LEU A 252 17.85 -9.20 -15.08
CA LEU A 252 18.59 -9.69 -16.27
C LEU A 252 19.31 -8.55 -17.01
N PHE A 253 18.79 -7.31 -16.93
CA PHE A 253 19.29 -6.18 -17.71
C PHE A 253 19.89 -5.03 -16.88
N SER A 254 19.89 -5.11 -15.53
CA SER A 254 20.44 -4.08 -14.61
C SER A 254 21.94 -3.81 -14.71
N GLY A 255 22.70 -4.61 -15.45
CA GLY A 255 24.16 -4.51 -15.55
C GLY A 255 24.71 -3.67 -16.72
N THR A 256 23.90 -2.91 -17.46
CA THR A 256 24.37 -2.24 -18.68
C THR A 256 24.34 -0.71 -18.60
N SER A 257 25.45 -0.13 -18.15
CA SER A 257 25.89 1.22 -18.56
C SER A 257 26.32 1.29 -20.04
N ASN A 258 26.15 0.21 -20.80
CA ASN A 258 26.19 0.18 -22.25
C ASN A 258 24.88 -0.36 -22.78
N ILE A 259 23.89 0.53 -22.97
CA ILE A 259 22.77 0.28 -23.88
C ILE A 259 23.36 0.25 -25.29
N GLY A 260 23.99 -0.87 -25.64
CA GLY A 260 24.00 -1.32 -27.02
C GLY A 260 22.57 -1.73 -27.30
N PHE A 261 21.83 -0.85 -27.99
CA PHE A 261 20.56 -1.16 -28.60
C PHE A 261 20.53 -2.63 -29.02
N ILE A 262 19.51 -3.37 -28.56
CA ILE A 262 19.15 -4.66 -29.14
C ILE A 262 19.21 -4.46 -30.66
N SER A 263 20.14 -5.16 -31.32
CA SER A 263 20.36 -5.00 -32.75
C SER A 263 18.99 -5.09 -33.46
N PRO A 264 18.70 -4.18 -34.41
CA PRO A 264 17.41 -4.16 -35.10
C PRO A 264 17.00 -5.52 -35.69
N GLY A 265 17.94 -6.42 -35.94
CA GLY A 265 17.68 -7.79 -36.38
C GLY A 265 16.94 -8.66 -35.36
N ILE A 266 17.27 -8.55 -34.06
CA ILE A 266 16.66 -9.37 -32.99
C ILE A 266 15.25 -8.85 -32.67
N SER A 267 15.04 -7.53 -32.60
CA SER A 267 13.69 -6.98 -32.44
C SER A 267 12.80 -7.29 -33.64
N LYS A 268 13.33 -7.34 -34.87
CA LYS A 268 12.56 -7.71 -36.06
C LYS A 268 12.24 -9.20 -36.12
N PHE A 269 13.12 -10.08 -35.64
CA PHE A 269 12.83 -11.52 -35.51
C PHE A 269 11.75 -11.77 -34.45
N THR A 270 11.88 -11.15 -33.28
CA THR A 270 10.92 -11.26 -32.19
C THR A 270 9.57 -10.68 -32.59
N ALA A 271 9.52 -9.46 -33.16
CA ALA A 271 8.28 -8.84 -33.64
C ALA A 271 7.59 -9.64 -34.77
N ASN A 272 8.34 -10.23 -35.70
CA ASN A 272 7.77 -11.07 -36.75
C ASN A 272 7.22 -12.40 -36.22
N LYS A 273 7.77 -12.92 -35.11
CA LYS A 273 7.20 -14.08 -34.40
C LYS A 273 5.89 -13.72 -33.68
N PHE A 274 5.74 -12.48 -33.22
CA PHE A 274 4.49 -11.96 -32.63
C PHE A 274 3.38 -11.68 -33.67
N LEU A 275 3.73 -11.29 -34.90
CA LEU A 275 2.74 -10.93 -35.94
C LEU A 275 2.27 -12.10 -36.83
N LYS A 276 2.87 -13.29 -36.69
CA LYS A 276 2.57 -14.48 -37.51
C LYS A 276 1.83 -15.62 -36.79
N LYS A 277 1.20 -15.37 -35.64
CA LYS A 277 0.15 -16.26 -35.14
C LYS A 277 -1.21 -15.77 -35.65
N LYS A 278 -1.61 -16.31 -36.81
CA LYS A 278 -3.02 -16.54 -37.14
C LYS A 278 -3.37 -17.95 -36.67
#